data_AF-A0A8J6ZQQ2-F1
#
_entry.id   AF-A0A8J6ZQQ2-F1
#
_cell.length_a   1.000
_cell.length_b   1.000
_cell.length_c   1.000
_cell.angle_alpha   90.00
_cell.angle_beta   90.00
_cell.angle_gamma   90.00
#
_symmetry.space_group_name_H-M   'P 1'
#
loop_
_entity.id
_entity.type
_entity.pdbx_description
1 polymer ?
#
loop_
_entity_poly.entity_id
_entity_poly.type
_entity_poly.pdbx_seq_one_letter_code
_entity_poly.pdbx_strand_id
1 'polypeptide(L)' 'MDSVKIGLLGAGTIGGSVIEVLQNNRDIISQRAHTDIQIKNILVLPRELDGLHKRGLPATSNYDEILNDP' A
#
# COMPACT_ATOMS: atom_id res chain seq x y z
N MET A 1 1.93 6.59 -19.11
CA MET A 1 0.99 6.90 -18.03
C MET A 1 1.81 6.78 -16.78
N ASP A 2 2.04 7.90 -16.10
CA ASP A 2 2.97 7.92 -14.98
C ASP A 2 2.38 7.16 -13.79
N SER A 3 3.24 6.63 -12.93
CA SER A 3 2.84 5.89 -11.74
C SER A 3 3.28 6.63 -10.49
N VAL A 4 2.37 6.81 -9.55
CA VAL A 4 2.66 7.35 -8.23
C VAL A 4 2.75 6.18 -7.26
N LYS A 5 3.92 6.06 -6.62
CA LYS A 5 4.15 5.07 -5.56
C LYS A 5 3.83 5.69 -4.21
N ILE A 6 3.04 5.00 -3.40
CA ILE A 6 2.62 5.46 -2.08
C ILE A 6 3.07 4.49 -0.99
N GLY A 7 3.39 5.02 0.18
CA GLY A 7 3.52 4.26 1.43
C GLY A 7 2.23 4.34 2.23
N LEU A 8 1.76 3.22 2.76
CA LEU A 8 0.56 3.16 3.60
C LEU A 8 0.95 2.97 5.06
N LEU A 9 0.59 3.91 5.94
CA LEU A 9 0.89 3.80 7.38
C LEU A 9 -0.30 3.16 8.12
N GLY A 10 -0.21 1.85 8.31
CA GLY A 10 -1.23 1.04 8.99
C GLY A 10 -2.09 0.20 8.05
N ALA A 11 -2.41 -1.02 8.49
CA ALA A 11 -3.23 -1.99 7.76
C ALA A 11 -4.38 -2.57 8.62
N GLY A 12 -4.92 -1.77 9.54
CA GLY A 12 -6.13 -2.13 10.29
C GLY A 12 -7.38 -2.12 9.38
N THR A 13 -8.58 -2.07 9.96
CA THR A 13 -9.85 -2.11 9.19
C THR A 13 -9.88 -1.09 8.04
N ILE A 14 -9.50 0.16 8.31
CA ILE A 14 -9.50 1.22 7.29
C ILE A 14 -8.37 1.01 6.27
N GLY A 15 -7.15 0.73 6.74
CA GLY A 15 -5.99 0.49 5.86
C GLY A 15 -6.23 -0.70 4.92
N GLY A 16 -6.81 -1.79 5.44
CA GLY A 16 -7.24 -2.95 4.66
C GLY A 16 -8.25 -2.59 3.58
N SER A 17 -9.29 -1.82 3.91
CA SER A 17 -10.26 -1.34 2.91
C SER A 17 -9.63 -0.44 1.84
N VAL A 18 -8.65 0.40 2.20
CA VAL A 18 -7.92 1.21 1.21
C VAL A 18 -7.15 0.33 0.22
N ILE A 19 -6.45 -0.71 0.72
CA ILE A 19 -5.75 -1.68 -0.13
C ILE A 19 -6.73 -2.36 -1.09
N GLU A 20 -7.85 -2.87 -0.57
CA GLU A 20 -8.86 -3.58 -1.37
C GLU A 20 -9.51 -2.69 -2.42
N VAL A 21 -9.86 -1.45 -2.07
CA VAL A 21 -10.46 -0.49 -3.01
C VAL A 21 -9.48 -0.14 -4.13
N LEU A 22 -8.21 0.13 -3.80
CA LEU A 22 -7.18 0.45 -4.80
C LEU A 22 -6.91 -0.73 -5.74
N GLN A 23 -6.88 -1.96 -5.23
CA GLN A 23 -6.66 -3.16 -6.05
C GLN A 23 -7.88 -3.47 -6.94
N ASN A 24 -9.08 -3.50 -6.37
CA ASN A 24 -10.29 -3.92 -7.09
C ASN A 24 -10.79 -2.87 -8.09
N ASN A 25 -10.43 -1.60 -7.91
CA ASN A 25 -10.88 -0.50 -8.77
C ASN A 25 -9.73 0.19 -9.51
N ARG A 26 -8.58 -0.48 -9.62
CA ARG A 26 -7.35 0.08 -10.21
C ARG A 26 -7.60 0.78 -11.54
N ASP A 27 -8.36 0.15 -12.44
CA ASP A 27 -8.62 0.68 -13.77
C ASP A 27 -9.41 2.00 -13.73
N ILE A 28 -10.52 2.03 -12.97
CA ILE A 28 -11.37 3.23 -12.82
C ILE A 28 -10.60 4.35 -12.11
N ILE A 29 -9.86 4.01 -11.05
CA ILE A 29 -9.08 4.99 -10.28
C ILE A 29 -7.98 5.57 -11.15
N SER A 30 -7.24 4.72 -11.88
CA SER A 30 -6.15 5.17 -12.75
C SER A 30 -6.67 6.02 -13.90
N GLN A 31 -7.81 5.65 -14.48
CA GLN A 31 -8.47 6.42 -15.52
C GLN A 31 -8.86 7.81 -15.02
N ARG A 32 -9.42 7.92 -13.80
CA ARG A 32 -9.87 9.21 -13.22
C ARG A 32 -8.73 10.07 -12.70
N ALA A 33 -7.72 9.45 -12.11
CA ALA A 33 -6.55 10.14 -11.59
C ALA A 33 -5.53 10.48 -12.69
N HIS A 34 -5.70 9.92 -13.89
CA HIS A 34 -4.75 9.99 -15.01
C HIS A 34 -3.34 9.50 -14.64
N THR A 35 -3.22 8.68 -13.59
CA THR A 35 -1.98 8.12 -13.06
C THR A 35 -2.29 6.77 -12.41
N ASP A 36 -1.36 5.82 -12.50
CA ASP A 36 -1.48 4.56 -11.78
C ASP A 36 -1.02 4.73 -10.31
N ILE A 37 -1.80 4.26 -9.34
CA ILE A 37 -1.48 4.37 -7.92
C ILE A 37 -1.01 3.01 -7.42
N GLN A 38 0.24 2.93 -6.96
CA GLN A 38 0.86 1.69 -6.51
C GLN A 38 1.28 1.78 -5.05
N ILE A 39 0.82 0.84 -4.23
CA ILE A 39 1.30 0.71 -2.84
C ILE A 39 2.68 0.05 -2.89
N LYS A 40 3.72 0.79 -2.49
CA LYS A 40 5.10 0.31 -2.47
C LYS A 40 5.43 -0.41 -1.16
N ASN A 41 4.96 0.11 -0.03
CA ASN A 41 5.21 -0.46 1.28
C ASN A 41 4.08 -0.11 2.26
N ILE A 42 3.87 -0.98 3.26
CA ILE A 42 2.83 -0.83 4.28
C ILE A 42 3.48 -0.93 5.66
N LEU A 43 3.41 0.14 6.46
CA LEU A 43 3.88 0.12 7.84
C LEU A 43 2.87 -0.61 8.73
N VAL A 44 3.29 -1.68 9.40
CA VAL A 44 2.48 -2.42 10.37
C VAL A 44 3.30 -2.78 11.60
N LEU A 45 2.62 -3.22 12.66
CA LEU A 45 3.32 -3.70 13.84
C LEU A 45 3.96 -5.07 13.54
N PRO A 46 5.10 -5.43 14.18
CA PRO A 46 5.84 -6.65 13.85
C PRO A 46 5.01 -7.93 13.84
N ARG A 47 4.00 -8.03 14.72
CA ARG A 47 3.08 -9.18 14.79
C ARG A 47 2.19 -9.37 13.56
N GLU A 48 2.04 -8.35 12.72
CA GLU A 48 1.14 -8.33 11.56
C GLU A 48 1.89 -8.62 10.24
N LEU A 49 3.23 -8.51 10.23
CA LEU A 49 4.07 -8.66 9.03
C LEU A 49 3.83 -9.98 8.31
N ASP A 50 3.96 -11.10 9.02
CA ASP A 50 3.76 -12.44 8.46
C ASP A 50 2.38 -12.60 7.80
N GLY A 51 1.35 -11.99 8.40
CA GLY A 51 -0.01 -12.04 7.86
C GLY A 51 -0.14 -11.30 6.53
N LEU A 52 0.51 -10.13 6.42
CA LEU A 52 0.51 -9.34 5.18
C LEU A 52 1.38 -9.98 4.11
N HIS A 53 2.57 -10.48 4.46
CA HIS A 53 3.47 -11.13 3.51
C HIS A 53 2.85 -12.41 2.94
N LYS A 54 2.12 -13.21 3.74
CA LYS A 54 1.36 -14.37 3.26
C LYS A 54 0.25 -14.00 2.26
N ARG A 55 -0.26 -12.77 2.32
CA ARG A 55 -1.21 -12.21 1.35
C ARG A 55 -0.52 -11.58 0.14
N GLY A 56 0.81 -11.65 0.05
CA GLY A 56 1.59 -11.04 -1.02
C GLY A 56 1.69 -9.52 -0.94
N LEU A 57 1.41 -8.92 0.22
CA LEU A 57 1.46 -7.47 0.41
C LEU A 57 2.85 -7.04 0.92
N PRO A 58 3.46 -5.99 0.34
CA PRO A 58 4.72 -5.46 0.84
C PRO A 58 4.48 -4.75 2.17
N ALA A 59 5.14 -5.21 3.24
CA ALA A 59 4.97 -4.66 4.57
C ALA A 59 6.30 -4.56 5.33
N THR A 60 6.44 -3.52 6.14
CA THR A 60 7.58 -3.25 7.03
C THR A 60 7.10 -2.83 8.41
N SER A 61 7.94 -3.02 9.43
CA SER A 61 7.74 -2.46 10.78
C SER A 61 8.61 -1.24 11.04
N ASN A 62 9.44 -0.85 10.07
CA ASN A 62 10.33 0.28 10.18
C ASN A 62 9.81 1.45 9.32
N TYR A 63 9.39 2.53 9.98
CA TYR A 63 8.84 3.70 9.28
C TYR A 63 9.92 4.46 8.48
N ASP A 64 11.19 4.37 8.86
CA ASP A 64 12.29 5.02 8.15
C ASP A 64 12.46 4.47 6.73
N GLU A 65 12.09 3.21 6.49
CA GLU A 65 12.08 2.59 5.16
C GLU A 65 11.02 3.16 4.23
N ILE A 66 10.05 3.93 4.75
CA ILE A 66 9.03 4.61 3.94
C ILE A 66 9.39 6.08 3.77
N LEU A 67 9.85 6.74 4.83
CA LEU A 67 10.15 8.18 4.78
C LEU A 67 11.43 8.48 3.99
N ASN A 68 12.41 7.58 4.00
CA ASN A 68 13.70 7.76 3.32
C ASN A 68 13.77 7.00 1.99
N ASP A 69 12.62 6.64 1.42
CA ASP A 69 12.51 5.89 0.17
C ASP A 69 12.36 6.84 -1.03
N PRO A 70 13.38 6.97 -1.91
CA PRO A 70 13.39 7.92 -3.01
C PRO A 70 12.49 7.54 -4.21
#